data_AF-A0A0N5BVW0-F1
#
_entry.id   AF-A0A0N5BVW0-F1
#
_cell.length_a   1.000
_cell.length_b   1.000
_cell.length_c   1.000
_cell.angle_alpha   90.00
_cell.angle_beta   90.00
_cell.angle_gamma   90.00
#
_symmetry.space_group_name_H-M   'P 1'
#
loop_
_entity.id
_entity.type
_entity.pdbx_description
1 polymer ?
#
loop_
_entity_poly.entity_id
_entity_poly.type
_entity_poly.pdbx_seq_one_letter_code
_entity_poly.pdbx_strand_id
1 'polypeptide(L)'
;MRNYFHIALISACITIALSAYTTTIGNCERGYCPKDYSCISNYCVKGAIQANPTTSRSPTTVKPTSTSCNDKLTTCSSVKNLCTNSIYKNLLQQQCRKSCNYC
;
A
#
# COMPACT_ATOMS: atom_id res chain seq x y z
N MET A 1 -50.71 19.17 -4.30
CA MET A 1 -50.04 17.85 -4.23
C MET A 1 -48.73 17.79 -5.04
N ARG A 2 -48.66 18.43 -6.23
CA ARG A 2 -47.45 18.46 -7.08
C ARG A 2 -46.22 19.11 -6.40
N ASN A 3 -46.41 20.17 -5.61
CA ASN A 3 -45.32 20.83 -4.87
C ASN A 3 -44.72 19.97 -3.74
N TYR A 4 -45.52 19.08 -3.13
CA TYR A 4 -45.05 18.19 -2.05
C TYR A 4 -44.13 17.09 -2.60
N PHE A 5 -44.38 16.65 -3.84
CA PHE A 5 -43.58 15.64 -4.53
C PHE A 5 -42.18 16.15 -4.88
N HIS A 6 -42.05 17.42 -5.29
CA HIS A 6 -40.76 18.05 -5.53
C HIS A 6 -39.97 18.31 -4.25
N ILE A 7 -40.63 18.72 -3.16
CA ILE A 7 -39.98 18.93 -1.86
C ILE A 7 -39.44 17.60 -1.29
N ALA A 8 -40.20 16.51 -1.44
CA ALA A 8 -39.76 15.17 -1.04
C ALA A 8 -38.55 14.66 -1.85
N LEU A 9 -38.50 14.93 -3.15
CA LEU A 9 -37.37 14.57 -4.02
C LEU A 9 -36.09 15.34 -3.67
N ILE A 10 -36.19 16.63 -3.33
CA ILE A 10 -35.04 17.46 -2.94
C ILE A 10 -34.49 17.03 -1.57
N SER A 11 -35.37 16.71 -0.61
CA SER A 11 -34.97 16.22 0.72
C SER A 11 -34.29 14.85 0.66
N ALA A 12 -34.69 13.97 -0.26
CA ALA A 12 -34.05 12.67 -0.46
C ALA A 12 -32.67 12.80 -1.12
N CYS A 13 -32.48 13.77 -2.03
CA CYS A 13 -31.16 14.04 -2.61
C CYS A 13 -30.16 14.59 -1.58
N ILE A 14 -30.62 15.40 -0.62
CA ILE A 14 -29.76 15.97 0.42
C ILE A 14 -29.23 14.85 1.34
N THR A 15 -30.06 13.89 1.76
CA THR A 15 -29.59 12.79 2.63
C THR A 15 -28.60 11.84 1.92
N ILE A 16 -28.71 11.67 0.60
CA ILE A 16 -27.75 10.87 -0.18
C ILE A 16 -26.39 11.59 -0.29
N ALA A 17 -26.37 12.92 -0.42
CA ALA A 17 -25.15 13.71 -0.53
C ALA A 17 -24.35 13.82 0.79
N LEU A 18 -25.00 13.74 1.95
CA LEU A 18 -24.32 13.72 3.25
C LEU A 18 -23.55 12.41 3.53
N SER A 19 -23.69 11.36 2.71
CA SER A 19 -22.95 10.10 2.88
C SER A 19 -21.50 10.13 2.37
N ALA A 20 -21.08 11.24 1.76
CA ALA A 20 -19.75 11.41 1.16
C ALA A 20 -18.83 12.39 1.91
N TYR A 21 -19.11 12.73 3.18
CA TYR A 21 -18.16 13.47 3.99
C TYR A 21 -16.97 12.56 4.35
N THR A 22 -16.00 12.49 3.44
CA THR A 22 -14.65 12.06 3.76
C THR A 22 -14.15 12.97 4.88
N THR A 23 -14.13 12.45 6.11
CA THR A 23 -13.66 13.24 7.24
C THR A 23 -12.15 13.25 7.16
N THR A 24 -11.60 14.33 6.60
CA THR A 24 -10.16 14.56 6.54
C THR A 24 -9.66 15.03 7.91
N ILE A 25 -8.78 14.27 8.55
CA ILE A 25 -8.24 14.60 9.87
C ILE A 25 -6.95 15.43 9.81
N GLY A 26 -6.20 15.32 8.71
CA GLY A 26 -4.91 16.00 8.58
C GLY A 26 -4.03 15.31 7.55
N ASN A 27 -2.74 15.64 7.57
CA ASN A 27 -1.76 15.08 6.64
C ASN A 27 -1.23 13.73 7.12
N CYS A 28 -0.72 12.94 6.19
CA CYS A 28 -0.08 11.66 6.52
C CYS A 28 1.33 11.89 7.06
N GLU A 29 1.56 11.53 8.32
CA GLU A 29 2.90 11.54 8.90
C GLU A 29 3.66 10.29 8.44
N ARG A 30 4.64 10.47 7.54
CA ARG A 30 5.41 9.36 6.93
C ARG A 30 4.54 8.28 6.26
N GLY A 31 3.36 8.66 5.77
CA GLY A 31 2.40 7.73 5.15
C GLY A 31 1.53 6.97 6.15
N TYR A 32 1.57 7.32 7.44
CA TYR A 32 0.74 6.73 8.48
C TYR A 32 -0.39 7.67 8.89
N CYS A 33 -1.53 7.05 9.21
CA CYS A 33 -2.72 7.71 9.74
C CYS A 33 -3.19 6.97 11.00
N PRO A 34 -3.95 7.63 11.90
CA PRO A 34 -4.55 6.98 13.06
C PRO A 34 -5.50 5.83 12.65
N LYS A 35 -5.81 4.92 13.58
CA LYS A 35 -6.67 3.76 13.32
C LYS A 35 -8.00 4.19 12.68
N ASP A 36 -8.41 3.45 11.64
CA ASP A 36 -9.61 3.67 10.81
C ASP A 36 -9.51 4.81 9.77
N TYR A 37 -8.31 5.34 9.52
CA TYR A 37 -8.02 6.34 8.49
C TYR A 37 -7.02 5.82 7.47
N SER A 38 -7.25 6.14 6.21
CA SER A 38 -6.34 5.79 5.10
C SER A 38 -5.66 7.05 4.57
N CYS A 39 -4.38 6.93 4.20
CA CYS A 39 -3.64 8.01 3.54
C CYS A 39 -3.98 8.05 2.05
N ILE A 40 -4.73 9.06 1.62
CA ILE A 40 -5.08 9.30 0.21
C ILE A 40 -4.61 10.71 -0.14
N SER A 41 -3.79 10.84 -1.19
CA SER A 41 -3.29 12.14 -1.67
C SER A 41 -2.68 13.02 -0.57
N ASN A 42 -1.87 12.43 0.31
CA ASN A 42 -1.23 13.08 1.47
C ASN A 42 -2.16 13.43 2.65
N TYR A 43 -3.45 13.06 2.59
CA TYR A 43 -4.41 13.33 3.65
C TYR A 43 -5.02 12.07 4.26
N CYS A 44 -5.25 12.09 5.57
CA CYS A 44 -5.90 11.02 6.31
C CYS A 44 -7.42 11.16 6.23
N VAL A 45 -8.06 10.24 5.53
CA VAL A 45 -9.52 10.24 5.33
C VAL A 45 -10.18 9.04 5.99
N LYS A 46 -11.30 9.28 6.69
CA LYS A 46 -12.23 8.24 7.15
C LYS A 46 -13.20 7.94 6.03
N GLY A 47 -13.18 6.74 5.47
CA GLY A 47 -14.09 6.40 4.38
C GLY A 47 -14.32 4.91 4.26
N ALA A 48 -15.59 4.51 4.27
CA ALA A 48 -16.06 3.27 3.71
C ALA A 48 -15.83 3.31 2.20
N ILE A 49 -14.60 3.01 1.76
CA ILE A 49 -14.38 2.70 0.36
C ILE A 49 -15.10 1.37 0.16
N GLN A 50 -16.15 1.39 -0.65
CA GLN A 50 -16.81 0.23 -1.21
C GLN A 50 -15.76 -0.84 -1.51
N ALA A 51 -15.92 -2.01 -0.88
CA ALA A 51 -15.01 -3.12 -1.01
C ALA A 51 -14.95 -3.55 -2.49
N ASN A 52 -14.03 -2.98 -3.24
CA ASN A 52 -13.32 -3.74 -4.24
C ASN A 52 -12.27 -4.52 -3.43
N PRO A 53 -12.34 -5.85 -3.33
CA PRO A 53 -11.41 -6.62 -2.51
C PRO A 53 -10.07 -6.70 -3.26
N THR A 54 -9.30 -5.63 -3.25
CA THR A 54 -7.86 -5.72 -3.44
C THR A 54 -7.23 -5.68 -2.06
N THR A 55 -7.27 -6.86 -1.44
CA THR A 55 -6.25 -7.40 -0.55
C THR A 55 -5.60 -6.37 0.37
N SER A 56 -6.08 -6.38 1.62
CA SER A 56 -5.31 -6.05 2.81
C SER A 56 -3.87 -6.59 2.67
N ARG A 57 -2.94 -5.71 2.27
CA ARG A 57 -1.52 -5.96 2.47
C ARG A 57 -1.20 -5.36 3.83
N SER A 58 -1.31 -6.22 4.84
CA SER A 58 -0.38 -6.30 5.97
C SER A 58 1.04 -5.89 5.53
N PRO A 59 1.99 -5.51 6.40
CA PRO A 59 3.41 -5.49 6.04
C PRO A 59 3.86 -6.91 5.69
N THR A 60 3.46 -7.40 4.52
CA THR A 60 4.14 -8.44 3.80
C THR A 60 5.48 -7.81 3.52
N THR A 61 6.47 -8.20 4.30
CA THR A 61 7.86 -8.33 3.84
C THR A 61 7.76 -8.72 2.38
N VAL A 62 7.97 -7.74 1.50
CA VAL A 62 7.85 -7.93 0.07
C VAL A 62 8.99 -8.87 -0.25
N LYS A 63 8.76 -10.19 -0.19
CA LYS A 63 9.60 -11.13 -0.90
C LYS A 63 9.48 -10.65 -2.34
N PRO A 64 10.54 -10.08 -2.93
CA PRO A 64 10.44 -9.67 -4.31
C PRO A 64 10.10 -10.95 -5.06
N THR A 65 8.93 -10.97 -5.68
CA THR A 65 8.56 -11.97 -6.69
C THR A 65 9.46 -11.72 -7.89
N SER A 66 10.74 -11.99 -7.74
CA SER A 66 11.61 -12.32 -8.84
C SER A 66 11.46 -13.81 -9.05
N THR A 67 10.54 -14.18 -9.92
CA THR A 67 10.51 -15.53 -10.48
C THR A 67 11.86 -15.87 -11.18
N SER A 68 12.72 -14.88 -11.44
CA SER A 68 14.14 -15.07 -11.75
C SER A 68 15.04 -15.06 -10.51
N CYS A 69 15.30 -16.26 -9.99
CA CYS A 69 16.41 -16.54 -9.06
C CYS A 69 17.73 -16.53 -9.84
N ASN A 70 18.21 -15.35 -10.22
CA ASN A 70 19.45 -15.18 -10.98
C ASN A 70 20.33 -14.14 -10.31
N ASP A 71 21.64 -14.32 -10.50
CA ASP A 71 22.63 -13.31 -10.17
C ASP A 71 22.55 -12.18 -11.21
N LYS A 72 22.45 -10.94 -10.72
CA LYS A 72 22.50 -9.72 -11.55
C LYS A 72 23.93 -9.31 -11.86
N LEU A 73 24.88 -9.67 -11.00
CA LEU A 73 26.28 -9.28 -11.15
C LEU A 73 27.13 -10.47 -11.61
N THR A 74 28.00 -10.25 -12.58
CA THR A 74 28.88 -11.31 -13.13
C THR A 74 29.95 -11.75 -12.13
N THR A 75 30.30 -10.89 -11.17
CA THR A 75 31.35 -11.15 -10.17
C THR A 75 30.83 -11.85 -8.90
N CYS A 76 29.57 -12.31 -8.88
CA CYS A 76 28.97 -12.97 -7.72
C CYS A 76 29.77 -14.20 -7.23
N SER A 77 30.45 -14.92 -8.12
CA SER A 77 31.34 -16.03 -7.77
C SER A 77 32.51 -15.59 -6.87
N SER A 78 33.09 -14.41 -7.13
CA SER A 78 34.23 -13.88 -6.38
C SER A 78 33.83 -13.35 -5.00
N VAL A 79 32.59 -12.88 -4.84
CA VAL A 79 32.07 -12.31 -3.59
C VAL A 79 31.23 -13.28 -2.77
N LYS A 80 31.23 -14.58 -3.13
CA LYS A 80 30.49 -15.61 -2.41
C LYS A 80 30.87 -15.72 -0.93
N ASN A 81 32.15 -15.48 -0.61
CA ASN A 81 32.63 -15.45 0.78
C ASN A 81 32.03 -14.29 1.60
N LEU A 82 31.49 -13.26 0.95
CA LEU A 82 30.87 -12.11 1.60
C LEU A 82 29.37 -12.32 1.88
N CYS A 83 28.76 -13.42 1.43
CA CYS A 83 27.34 -13.68 1.69
C CYS A 83 27.04 -13.69 3.20
N THR A 84 27.96 -14.22 4.02
CA THR A 84 27.82 -14.28 5.48
C THR A 84 28.13 -12.95 6.17
N ASN A 85 28.69 -11.97 5.45
CA ASN A 85 29.03 -10.66 6.00
C ASN A 85 27.78 -9.79 6.07
N SER A 86 27.41 -9.33 7.27
CA SER A 86 26.20 -8.54 7.53
C SER A 86 26.14 -7.22 6.76
N ILE A 87 27.29 -6.61 6.47
CA ILE A 87 27.40 -5.35 5.72
C ILE A 87 26.97 -5.58 4.26
N TYR A 88 27.44 -6.66 3.66
CA TYR A 88 27.18 -6.99 2.24
C TYR A 88 25.93 -7.83 2.04
N LYS A 89 25.34 -8.36 3.11
CA LYS A 89 24.16 -9.24 3.07
C LYS A 89 23.02 -8.63 2.25
N ASN A 90 22.66 -7.36 2.51
CA ASN A 90 21.56 -6.72 1.81
C ASN A 90 21.86 -6.54 0.32
N LEU A 91 23.09 -6.12 -0.02
CA LEU A 91 23.54 -5.95 -1.40
C LEU A 91 23.54 -7.30 -2.14
N LEU A 92 24.09 -8.34 -1.55
CA LEU A 92 24.16 -9.68 -2.14
C LEU A 92 22.79 -10.35 -2.22
N GLN A 93 21.89 -10.06 -1.29
CA GLN A 93 20.49 -10.46 -1.37
C GLN A 93 19.71 -9.76 -2.47
N GLN A 94 20.21 -8.67 -3.06
CA GLN A 94 19.60 -8.06 -4.24
C GLN A 94 20.30 -8.48 -5.53
N GLN A 95 21.64 -8.58 -5.50
CA GLN A 95 22.47 -8.71 -6.69
C GLN A 95 22.99 -10.13 -6.93
N CYS A 96 23.21 -10.94 -5.90
CA CYS A 96 23.87 -12.25 -5.96
C CYS A 96 23.06 -13.36 -5.29
N ARG A 97 21.74 -13.32 -5.49
CA ARG A 97 20.79 -14.20 -4.80
C ARG A 97 20.99 -15.68 -5.11
N LYS A 98 21.40 -16.02 -6.32
CA LYS A 98 21.63 -17.41 -6.73
C LYS A 98 22.96 -17.91 -6.16
N SER A 99 24.02 -17.11 -6.27
CA SER A 99 25.35 -17.44 -5.73
C SER A 99 25.37 -17.55 -4.20
N CYS A 100 24.58 -16.74 -3.51
CA CYS A 100 24.42 -16.77 -2.05
C CYS A 100 23.24 -17.62 -1.55
N ASN A 101 22.50 -18.28 -2.44
CA ASN A 101 21.33 -19.11 -2.11
C ASN A 101 20.25 -18.37 -1.28
N TYR A 102 19.94 -17.12 -1.67
CA TYR A 102 18.91 -16.25 -1.09
C TYR A 102 17.59 -16.22 -1.85
N CYS A 103 17.45 -17.16 -2.79
CA CYS A 103 16.15 -17.53 -3.31
C CYS A 103 15.40 -18.36 -2.24
#